data_AF-A0A815IAI7-F1
#
_entry.id   AF-A0A815IAI7-F1
#
_cell.length_a   1.000
_cell.length_b   1.000
_cell.length_c   1.000
_cell.angle_alpha   90.00
_cell.angle_beta   90.00
_cell.angle_gamma   90.00
#
_symmetry.space_group_name_H-M   'P 1'
#
loop_
_entity.id
_entity.type
_entity.pdbx_description
1 polymer ?
#
loop_
_entity_poly.entity_id
_entity_poly.type
_entity_poly.pdbx_seq_one_letter_code
_entity_poly.pdbx_strand_id
1 'polypeptide(L)'
;MKVSSYLMDSVFLLTTCFYLNFWCLHASAQGQYVCLGSPIPDAYVITRLNPNGCGTYNARQYIEPVRDGMEICLGSPLPQGYVITRLNKNGCGGMGQYIESPRDGMEICLGSPLPDGYVITRLNKNGCGGMGRYIEKPRNGMQICLGSPIPNGYVITRVIPNGCGGTGQYIELVSNGR
;
A
#
# COMPACT_ATOMS: atom_id res chain seq x y z
N MET A 1 -41.90 -19.34 18.33
CA MET A 1 -42.55 -18.98 17.03
C MET A 1 -42.22 -17.51 16.78
N LYS A 2 -41.51 -17.04 15.76
CA LYS A 2 -41.19 -17.54 14.41
C LYS A 2 -39.90 -16.76 14.03
N VAL A 3 -38.76 -17.43 13.82
CA VAL A 3 -37.56 -16.77 13.25
C VAL A 3 -37.54 -17.13 11.78
N SER A 4 -37.75 -16.13 10.92
CA SER A 4 -37.83 -16.32 9.47
C SER A 4 -36.42 -16.38 8.90
N SER A 5 -36.12 -17.54 8.35
CA SER A 5 -34.98 -17.91 7.52
C SER A 5 -34.89 -17.11 6.22
N TYR A 6 -33.67 -16.72 5.83
CA TYR A 6 -33.19 -16.63 4.45
C TYR A 6 -31.77 -17.21 4.45
N LEU A 7 -31.63 -18.52 4.17
CA LEU A 7 -31.08 -19.10 2.92
C LEU A 7 -29.68 -18.56 2.61
N MET A 8 -28.61 -19.15 3.15
CA MET A 8 -27.79 -20.23 2.54
C MET A 8 -27.46 -20.00 1.05
N ASP A 9 -26.28 -19.43 0.78
CA ASP A 9 -25.47 -19.78 -0.38
C ASP A 9 -23.97 -19.80 0.00
N SER A 10 -23.54 -21.03 0.28
CA SER A 10 -22.23 -21.65 0.13
C SER A 10 -21.11 -20.83 -0.54
N VAL A 11 -20.07 -20.40 0.21
CA VAL A 11 -18.63 -20.63 -0.07
C VAL A 11 -17.83 -20.37 1.23
N PHE A 12 -17.14 -21.41 1.74
CA PHE A 12 -16.06 -21.46 2.75
C PHE A 12 -15.79 -20.19 3.60
N LEU A 13 -16.31 -20.19 4.83
CA LEU A 13 -16.01 -19.20 5.87
C LEU A 13 -14.93 -19.72 6.84
N LEU A 14 -13.75 -19.12 6.82
CA LEU A 14 -12.82 -19.15 7.97
C LEU A 14 -13.36 -18.14 9.01
N THR A 15 -14.24 -18.62 9.88
CA THR A 15 -14.83 -17.81 10.95
C THR A 15 -13.87 -17.72 12.13
N THR A 16 -13.04 -16.68 12.20
CA THR A 16 -12.32 -16.34 13.44
C THR A 16 -13.26 -15.58 14.38
N CYS A 17 -14.15 -16.33 15.05
CA CYS A 17 -14.88 -15.83 16.22
C CYS A 17 -13.96 -15.93 17.45
N PHE A 18 -13.38 -14.80 17.89
CA PHE A 18 -12.85 -14.74 19.25
C PHE A 18 -14.04 -14.72 20.23
N TYR A 19 -14.19 -15.81 20.98
CA TYR A 19 -15.22 -16.01 21.99
C TYR A 19 -15.12 -14.91 23.05
N LEU A 20 -15.97 -13.87 22.94
CA LEU A 20 -16.53 -13.03 24.02
C LEU A 20 -17.19 -11.79 23.37
N ASN A 21 -18.47 -11.90 22.99
CA ASN A 21 -19.40 -10.78 22.74
C ASN A 21 -18.99 -9.67 21.75
N PHE A 22 -18.29 -9.98 20.64
CA PHE A 22 -17.99 -8.99 19.61
C PHE A 22 -18.39 -9.44 18.20
N TRP A 23 -19.04 -8.52 17.50
CA TRP A 23 -19.56 -8.54 16.13
C TRP A 23 -18.73 -9.38 15.13
N CYS A 24 -19.39 -10.31 14.43
CA CYS A 24 -18.78 -11.09 13.35
C CYS A 24 -18.58 -10.20 12.11
N LEU A 25 -17.32 -9.88 11.79
CA LEU A 25 -16.96 -9.36 10.48
C LEU A 25 -17.06 -10.52 9.47
N HIS A 26 -18.08 -10.47 8.62
CA HIS A 26 -18.18 -11.36 7.47
C HIS A 26 -17.25 -10.81 6.40
N ALA A 27 -16.08 -11.41 6.20
CA ALA A 27 -15.24 -11.10 5.05
C ALA A 27 -15.94 -11.64 3.79
N SER A 28 -16.76 -10.81 3.14
CA SER A 28 -17.43 -11.16 1.89
C SER A 28 -16.45 -11.03 0.72
N ALA A 29 -16.47 -11.98 -0.21
CA ALA A 29 -15.69 -11.89 -1.46
C ALA A 29 -16.03 -10.65 -2.30
N GLN A 30 -17.17 -10.03 -2.02
CA GLN A 30 -17.61 -8.75 -2.56
C GLN A 30 -17.40 -7.66 -1.50
N GLY A 31 -17.02 -6.45 -1.92
CA GLY A 31 -16.87 -5.35 -0.97
C GLY A 31 -18.16 -5.03 -0.21
N GLN A 32 -18.05 -4.39 0.95
CA GLN A 32 -19.18 -4.09 1.82
C GLN A 32 -18.97 -2.77 2.58
N TYR A 33 -20.08 -2.19 3.06
CA TYR A 33 -20.01 -1.06 3.98
C TYR A 33 -19.89 -1.53 5.43
N VAL A 34 -18.91 -0.98 6.14
CA VAL A 34 -18.73 -1.15 7.58
C VAL A 34 -18.70 0.23 8.25
N CYS A 35 -18.91 0.28 9.57
CA CYS A 35 -18.84 1.54 10.31
C CYS A 35 -17.41 2.10 10.30
N LEU A 36 -17.27 3.43 10.24
CA LEU A 36 -15.95 4.07 10.32
C LEU A 36 -15.27 3.65 11.64
N GLY A 37 -13.98 3.27 11.55
CA GLY A 37 -13.21 2.78 12.71
C GLY A 37 -13.39 1.29 13.02
N SER A 38 -14.24 0.57 12.28
CA SER A 38 -14.27 -0.90 12.38
C SER A 38 -12.91 -1.49 11.95
N PRO A 39 -12.44 -2.58 12.60
CA PRO A 39 -11.26 -3.31 12.14
C PRO A 39 -11.41 -3.73 10.68
N ILE A 40 -10.31 -3.63 9.93
CA ILE A 40 -10.27 -4.00 8.52
C ILE A 40 -9.48 -5.31 8.42
N PRO A 41 -10.06 -6.37 7.83
CA PRO A 41 -9.35 -7.63 7.65
C PRO A 41 -8.09 -7.47 6.80
N ASP A 42 -7.14 -8.39 6.97
CA ASP A 42 -5.98 -8.49 6.08
C ASP A 42 -6.45 -8.66 4.62
N ALA A 43 -5.68 -8.11 3.69
CA ALA A 43 -6.00 -8.07 2.26
C ALA A 43 -7.29 -7.32 1.87
N TYR A 44 -7.90 -6.55 2.78
CA TYR A 44 -8.95 -5.60 2.46
C TYR A 44 -8.44 -4.16 2.55
N VAL A 45 -9.05 -3.28 1.77
CA VAL A 45 -8.72 -1.86 1.73
C VAL A 45 -9.99 -1.02 1.73
N ILE A 46 -9.90 0.22 2.20
CA ILE A 46 -10.98 1.20 2.10
C ILE A 46 -10.90 1.89 0.74
N THR A 47 -11.97 1.86 -0.04
CA THR A 47 -12.03 2.55 -1.34
C THR A 47 -13.02 3.70 -1.39
N ARG A 48 -13.93 3.78 -0.39
CA ARG A 48 -14.89 4.88 -0.29
C ARG A 48 -15.18 5.22 1.17
N LEU A 49 -15.32 6.51 1.43
CA LEU A 49 -15.84 7.05 2.68
C LEU A 49 -17.21 7.66 2.42
N ASN A 50 -18.18 7.34 3.25
CA ASN A 50 -19.50 7.93 3.22
C ASN A 50 -19.76 8.63 4.55
N PRO A 51 -19.97 9.96 4.56
CA PRO A 51 -20.19 10.74 5.77
C PRO A 51 -21.59 10.53 6.36
N ASN A 52 -22.36 9.58 5.82
CA ASN A 52 -23.66 9.17 6.31
C ASN A 52 -23.73 7.65 6.45
N GLY A 53 -24.32 7.20 7.54
CA GLY A 53 -24.58 5.79 7.83
C GLY A 53 -23.87 5.33 9.10
N CYS A 54 -24.36 4.25 9.71
CA CYS A 54 -23.91 3.74 11.00
C CYS A 54 -24.20 4.64 12.22
N GLY A 55 -25.49 4.91 12.48
CA GLY A 55 -25.99 5.41 13.76
C GLY A 55 -25.16 6.53 14.39
N THR A 56 -24.71 6.34 15.64
CA THR A 56 -23.92 7.29 16.43
C THR A 56 -22.57 7.66 15.82
N TYR A 57 -22.01 6.83 14.94
CA TYR A 57 -20.73 7.09 14.29
C TYR A 57 -20.86 7.99 13.07
N ASN A 58 -22.09 8.21 12.59
CA ASN A 58 -22.49 9.04 11.45
C ASN A 58 -21.77 8.75 10.12
N ALA A 59 -20.75 7.90 10.08
CA ALA A 59 -20.00 7.56 8.88
C ALA A 59 -19.80 6.05 8.71
N ARG A 60 -19.76 5.64 7.45
CA ARG A 60 -19.40 4.27 7.04
C ARG A 60 -18.31 4.32 5.98
N GLN A 61 -17.51 3.27 5.95
CA GLN A 61 -16.43 3.06 5.01
C GLN A 61 -16.74 1.82 4.17
N TYR A 62 -16.46 1.88 2.88
CA TYR A 62 -16.59 0.73 2.00
C TYR A 62 -15.24 0.02 1.92
N ILE A 63 -15.21 -1.23 2.36
CA ILE A 63 -14.06 -2.11 2.29
C ILE A 63 -14.24 -3.12 1.17
N GLU A 64 -13.18 -3.41 0.43
CA GLU A 64 -13.18 -4.47 -0.59
C GLU A 64 -11.83 -5.18 -0.63
N PRO A 65 -11.78 -6.43 -1.12
CA PRO A 65 -10.51 -7.13 -1.32
C PRO A 65 -9.55 -6.32 -2.20
N VAL A 66 -8.28 -6.32 -1.83
CA VAL A 66 -7.24 -5.62 -2.58
C VAL A 66 -7.06 -6.22 -3.98
N ARG A 67 -6.84 -5.35 -4.96
CA ARG A 67 -6.52 -5.71 -6.34
C ARG A 67 -5.51 -4.72 -6.92
N ASP A 68 -4.74 -5.19 -7.87
CA ASP A 68 -3.71 -4.37 -8.51
C ASP A 68 -4.29 -3.17 -9.27
N GLY A 69 -3.64 -2.01 -9.15
CA GLY A 69 -4.03 -0.79 -9.84
C GLY A 69 -5.31 -0.13 -9.32
N MET A 70 -5.75 -0.47 -8.11
CA MET A 70 -6.93 0.16 -7.51
C MET A 70 -6.60 1.45 -6.78
N GLU A 71 -7.63 2.27 -6.60
CA GLU A 71 -7.57 3.45 -5.75
C GLU A 71 -8.13 3.12 -4.36
N ILE A 72 -7.39 3.51 -3.33
CA ILE A 72 -7.74 3.39 -1.92
C ILE A 72 -7.78 4.77 -1.27
N CYS A 73 -8.47 4.88 -0.14
CA CYS A 73 -8.50 6.11 0.64
C CYS A 73 -7.28 6.22 1.57
N LEU A 74 -6.79 7.44 1.78
CA LEU A 74 -5.81 7.74 2.82
C LEU A 74 -6.32 7.26 4.18
N GLY A 75 -5.50 6.51 4.91
CA GLY A 75 -5.89 5.86 6.17
C GLY A 75 -6.41 4.42 5.98
N SER A 76 -6.61 3.96 4.74
CA SER A 76 -6.72 2.53 4.47
C SER A 76 -5.43 1.83 4.87
N PRO A 77 -5.50 0.60 5.43
CA PRO A 77 -4.32 -0.25 5.52
C PRO A 77 -3.78 -0.48 4.10
N LEU A 78 -2.45 -0.52 4.00
CA LEU A 78 -1.76 -0.89 2.77
C LEU A 78 -1.35 -2.37 2.89
N PRO A 79 -1.94 -3.28 2.10
CA PRO A 79 -1.60 -4.69 2.19
C PRO A 79 -0.13 -4.95 1.83
N GLN A 80 0.44 -5.99 2.44
CA GLN A 80 1.82 -6.37 2.17
C GLN A 80 2.01 -6.68 0.68
N GLY A 81 3.14 -6.24 0.12
CA GLY A 81 3.45 -6.44 -1.30
C GLY A 81 2.86 -5.38 -2.24
N TYR A 82 2.15 -4.37 -1.71
CA TYR A 82 1.69 -3.22 -2.49
C TYR A 82 2.49 -1.96 -2.17
N VAL A 83 2.57 -1.07 -3.16
CA VAL A 83 3.18 0.26 -3.07
C VAL A 83 2.21 1.33 -3.54
N ILE A 84 2.38 2.55 -3.04
CA ILE A 84 1.60 3.70 -3.49
C ILE A 84 2.32 4.35 -4.67
N THR A 85 1.67 4.42 -5.83
CA THR A 85 2.25 4.94 -7.07
C THR A 85 1.80 6.36 -7.40
N ARG A 86 0.63 6.76 -6.88
CA ARG A 86 0.07 8.09 -7.16
C ARG A 86 -0.89 8.55 -6.06
N LEU A 87 -0.97 9.87 -5.88
CA LEU A 87 -1.99 10.52 -5.06
C LEU A 87 -3.09 11.09 -5.96
N ASN A 88 -4.34 10.88 -5.59
CA ASN A 88 -5.52 11.36 -6.31
C ASN A 88 -6.34 12.31 -5.44
N LYS A 89 -6.35 13.60 -5.80
CA LYS A 89 -7.12 14.63 -5.10
C LYS A 89 -8.61 14.60 -5.41
N ASN A 90 -9.06 13.75 -6.33
CA ASN A 90 -10.48 13.66 -6.70
C ASN A 90 -11.16 12.44 -6.11
N GLY A 91 -10.43 11.41 -5.68
CA GLY A 91 -11.02 10.25 -5.02
C GLY A 91 -10.98 10.35 -3.51
N CYS A 92 -11.83 9.54 -2.86
CA CYS A 92 -11.99 9.49 -1.41
C CYS A 92 -12.15 10.88 -0.74
N GLY A 93 -12.88 11.80 -1.39
CA GLY A 93 -13.11 13.14 -0.84
C GLY A 93 -11.86 14.03 -0.78
N GLY A 94 -10.88 13.82 -1.65
CA GLY A 94 -9.63 14.60 -1.66
C GLY A 94 -8.37 13.82 -1.33
N MET A 95 -8.53 12.57 -0.90
CA MET A 95 -7.49 11.80 -0.22
C MET A 95 -7.31 10.41 -0.83
N GLY A 96 -7.40 10.29 -2.15
CA GLY A 96 -7.20 9.04 -2.86
C GLY A 96 -5.72 8.70 -3.04
N GLN A 97 -5.40 7.41 -3.09
CA GLN A 97 -4.08 6.86 -3.33
C GLN A 97 -4.19 5.65 -4.26
N TYR A 98 -3.38 5.58 -5.31
CA TYR A 98 -3.30 4.40 -6.17
C TYR A 98 -2.27 3.43 -5.65
N ILE A 99 -2.64 2.16 -5.62
CA ILE A 99 -1.76 1.08 -5.18
C ILE A 99 -1.55 0.06 -6.29
N GLU A 100 -0.32 -0.41 -6.40
CA GLU A 100 0.11 -1.41 -7.39
C GLU A 100 1.14 -2.34 -6.75
N SER A 101 1.29 -3.52 -7.34
CA SER A 101 2.36 -4.45 -7.05
C SER A 101 3.66 -3.88 -7.62
N PRO A 102 4.76 -3.93 -6.85
CA PRO A 102 6.00 -3.32 -7.27
C PRO A 102 6.59 -4.04 -8.48
N ARG A 103 7.12 -3.25 -9.41
CA ARG A 103 7.86 -3.72 -10.59
C ARG A 103 9.15 -2.94 -10.74
N ASP A 104 10.11 -3.52 -11.45
CA ASP A 104 11.39 -2.89 -11.71
C ASP A 104 11.23 -1.60 -12.51
N GLY A 105 11.92 -0.53 -12.09
CA GLY A 105 11.86 0.79 -12.73
C GLY A 105 10.57 1.59 -12.45
N MET A 106 9.73 1.15 -11.51
CA MET A 106 8.51 1.84 -11.13
C MET A 106 8.80 3.09 -10.30
N GLU A 107 7.99 4.13 -10.48
CA GLU A 107 7.91 5.24 -9.56
C GLU A 107 6.88 4.97 -8.45
N ILE A 108 7.29 5.18 -7.20
CA ILE A 108 6.44 5.13 -6.01
C ILE A 108 6.53 6.44 -5.23
N CYS A 109 5.52 6.72 -4.43
CA CYS A 109 5.53 7.89 -3.54
C CYS A 109 6.47 7.66 -2.35
N LEU A 110 7.12 8.72 -1.83
CA LEU A 110 8.04 8.64 -0.70
C LEU A 110 7.39 8.06 0.57
N GLY A 111 6.10 8.31 0.77
CA GLY A 111 5.32 7.74 1.88
C GLY A 111 4.88 6.28 1.69
N SER A 112 5.15 5.69 0.51
CA SER A 112 4.96 4.25 0.30
C SER A 112 6.01 3.45 1.08
N PRO A 113 5.73 2.21 1.50
CA PRO A 113 6.79 1.26 1.85
C PRO A 113 7.73 1.03 0.65
N LEU A 114 9.00 0.73 0.94
CA LEU A 114 9.94 0.24 -0.05
C LEU A 114 9.90 -1.29 -0.03
N PRO A 115 9.58 -1.97 -1.14
CA PRO A 115 9.52 -3.43 -1.18
C PRO A 115 10.88 -4.08 -0.93
N ASP A 116 10.87 -5.26 -0.31
CA ASP A 116 12.07 -6.05 -0.10
C ASP A 116 12.77 -6.39 -1.42
N GLY A 117 14.10 -6.27 -1.43
CA GLY A 117 14.91 -6.53 -2.62
C GLY A 117 14.92 -5.39 -3.66
N TYR A 118 14.26 -4.26 -3.38
CA TYR A 118 14.34 -3.06 -4.20
C TYR A 118 15.25 -2.00 -3.56
N VAL A 119 15.83 -1.18 -4.41
CA VAL A 119 16.65 -0.02 -4.06
C VAL A 119 16.07 1.24 -4.69
N ILE A 120 16.36 2.40 -4.10
CA ILE A 120 15.93 3.70 -4.63
C ILE A 120 17.01 4.20 -5.59
N THR A 121 16.67 4.40 -6.86
CA THR A 121 17.65 4.83 -7.87
C THR A 121 17.55 6.31 -8.22
N ARG A 122 16.41 6.96 -7.96
CA ARG A 122 16.22 8.38 -8.27
C ARG A 122 15.06 8.98 -7.48
N LEU A 123 15.18 10.25 -7.10
CA LEU A 123 14.05 11.05 -6.60
C LEU A 123 13.42 11.84 -7.76
N ASN A 124 12.09 11.94 -7.73
CA ASN A 124 11.30 12.67 -8.71
C ASN A 124 10.45 13.76 -8.03
N LYS A 125 10.81 15.02 -8.30
CA LYS A 125 10.09 16.19 -7.78
C LYS A 125 8.79 16.51 -8.51
N ASN A 126 8.46 15.76 -9.56
CA ASN A 126 7.24 15.96 -10.32
C ASN A 126 6.20 14.87 -10.07
N GLY A 127 6.60 13.71 -9.56
CA GLY A 127 5.69 12.62 -9.21
C GLY A 127 5.17 12.71 -7.78
N CYS A 128 4.02 12.07 -7.53
CA CYS A 128 3.39 12.02 -6.21
C CYS A 128 3.26 13.38 -5.49
N GLY A 129 2.99 14.46 -6.23
CA GLY A 129 2.87 15.80 -5.65
C GLY A 129 4.19 16.40 -5.15
N GLY A 130 5.32 16.01 -5.74
CA GLY A 130 6.65 16.50 -5.36
C GLY A 130 7.52 15.49 -4.63
N MET A 131 6.99 14.30 -4.38
CA MET A 131 7.54 13.33 -3.46
C MET A 131 7.62 11.93 -4.10
N GLY A 132 8.03 11.86 -5.36
CA GLY A 132 8.23 10.60 -6.08
C GLY A 132 9.63 10.03 -5.89
N ARG A 133 9.75 8.71 -6.02
CA ARG A 133 11.04 8.00 -6.09
C ARG A 133 10.95 6.77 -6.98
N TYR A 134 12.01 6.48 -7.72
CA TYR A 134 12.12 5.29 -8.54
C TYR A 134 12.71 4.14 -7.75
N ILE A 135 12.12 2.95 -7.92
CA ILE A 135 12.59 1.71 -7.34
C ILE A 135 13.04 0.75 -8.44
N GLU A 136 14.18 0.10 -8.22
CA GLU A 136 14.73 -0.92 -9.12
C GLU A 136 15.30 -2.08 -8.32
N LYS A 137 15.46 -3.24 -8.97
CA LYS A 137 16.24 -4.35 -8.44
C LYS A 137 17.73 -4.02 -8.55
N PRO A 138 18.52 -4.32 -7.50
CA PRO A 138 19.94 -4.02 -7.51
C PRO A 138 20.69 -4.83 -8.56
N ARG A 139 21.69 -4.19 -9.18
CA ARG A 139 22.61 -4.80 -10.14
C ARG A 139 24.03 -4.29 -9.90
N ASN A 140 25.02 -5.07 -10.33
CA ASN A 140 26.43 -4.71 -10.13
C ASN A 140 26.77 -3.41 -10.88
N GLY A 141 27.48 -2.49 -10.22
CA GLY A 141 27.82 -1.17 -10.74
C GLY A 141 26.66 -0.17 -10.76
N MET A 142 25.53 -0.47 -10.10
CA MET A 142 24.38 0.42 -10.04
C MET A 142 24.64 1.59 -9.08
N GLN A 143 24.22 2.78 -9.49
CA GLN A 143 24.11 3.94 -8.61
C GLN A 143 22.72 3.97 -7.97
N ILE A 144 22.68 4.04 -6.65
CA ILE A 144 21.45 4.17 -5.86
C ILE A 144 21.53 5.44 -5.00
N CYS A 145 20.39 5.97 -4.62
CA CYS A 145 20.28 7.11 -3.74
C CYS A 145 20.86 6.81 -2.35
N LEU A 146 21.62 7.74 -1.79
CA LEU A 146 22.04 7.67 -0.40
C LEU A 146 20.80 7.56 0.52
N GLY A 147 20.83 6.62 1.46
CA GLY A 147 19.69 6.29 2.32
C GLY A 147 18.78 5.19 1.78
N SER A 148 18.98 4.73 0.54
CA SER A 148 18.41 3.46 0.08
C SER A 148 19.01 2.28 0.85
N PRO A 149 18.25 1.20 1.11
CA PRO A 149 18.80 -0.01 1.70
C PRO A 149 19.93 -0.57 0.83
N ILE A 150 20.94 -1.13 1.49
CA ILE A 150 22.03 -1.87 0.83
C ILE A 150 21.60 -3.34 0.79
N PRO A 151 21.41 -3.93 -0.40
CA PRO A 151 21.04 -5.34 -0.51
C PRO A 151 22.15 -6.26 -0.01
N ASN A 152 21.77 -7.42 0.52
CA ASN A 152 22.72 -8.45 0.94
C ASN A 152 23.64 -8.85 -0.22
N GLY A 153 24.95 -8.96 0.07
CA GLY A 153 25.96 -9.31 -0.92
C GLY A 153 26.46 -8.15 -1.78
N TYR A 154 26.06 -6.90 -1.48
CA TYR A 154 26.62 -5.71 -2.09
C TYR A 154 27.40 -4.86 -1.08
N VAL A 155 28.39 -4.14 -1.58
CA VAL A 155 29.13 -3.11 -0.84
C VAL A 155 29.08 -1.77 -1.59
N ILE A 156 29.29 -0.70 -0.83
CA ILE A 156 29.46 0.64 -1.38
C ILE A 156 30.92 0.82 -1.77
N THR A 157 31.19 1.15 -3.03
CA THR A 157 32.55 1.41 -3.52
C THR A 157 32.82 2.88 -3.81
N ARG A 158 31.77 3.67 -4.02
CA ARG A 158 31.88 5.09 -4.37
C ARG A 158 30.69 5.88 -3.88
N VAL A 159 30.94 7.13 -3.50
CA VAL A 159 29.92 8.15 -3.20
C VAL A 159 30.08 9.27 -4.22
N ILE A 160 28.97 9.67 -4.85
CA ILE A 160 28.94 10.69 -5.90
C ILE A 160 28.07 11.85 -5.41
N PRO A 161 28.64 13.05 -5.21
CA PRO A 161 27.89 14.22 -4.76
C PRO A 161 26.94 14.74 -5.84
N ASN A 162 25.90 15.48 -5.42
CA ASN A 162 24.91 16.12 -6.30
C ASN A 162 24.15 15.13 -7.23
N GLY A 163 23.93 13.91 -6.73
CA GLY A 163 23.18 12.86 -7.39
C GLY A 163 21.70 12.78 -6.97
N CYS A 164 21.07 11.65 -7.28
CA CYS A 164 19.74 11.26 -6.84
C CYS A 164 18.65 12.33 -7.07
N GLY A 165 18.38 12.66 -8.33
CA GLY A 165 17.37 13.68 -8.68
C GLY A 165 17.80 15.13 -8.39
N GLY A 166 19.11 15.36 -8.22
CA GLY A 166 19.69 16.69 -8.00
C GLY A 166 19.54 17.22 -6.57
N THR A 167 19.24 16.36 -5.60
CA THR A 167 19.04 16.73 -4.18
C THR A 167 19.83 15.87 -3.20
N GLY A 168 20.57 14.88 -3.67
CA GLY A 168 21.26 13.93 -2.79
C GLY A 168 22.62 13.49 -3.32
N GLN A 169 23.01 12.30 -2.91
CA GLN A 169 24.22 11.64 -3.37
C GLN A 169 23.84 10.29 -3.95
N TYR A 170 24.60 9.83 -4.94
CA TYR A 170 24.55 8.43 -5.32
C TYR A 170 25.61 7.65 -4.55
N ILE A 171 25.32 6.38 -4.28
CA ILE A 171 26.29 5.38 -3.86
C ILE A 171 26.32 4.27 -4.91
N GLU A 172 27.51 3.80 -5.24
CA GLU A 172 27.69 2.71 -6.19
C GLU A 172 27.71 1.38 -5.47
N LEU A 173 26.86 0.47 -5.92
CA LEU A 173 26.77 -0.90 -5.43
C LEU A 173 27.62 -1.84 -6.28
N VAL A 174 28.52 -2.59 -5.64
CA VAL A 174 29.26 -3.69 -6.26
C VAL A 174 29.00 -4.98 -5.50
N SER A 175 28.75 -6.08 -6.23
CA SER A 175 28.50 -7.38 -5.64
C SER A 175 29.79 -8.00 -5.09
N ASN A 176 29.78 -8.50 -3.86
CA ASN A 176 30.95 -9.06 -3.15
C ASN A 176 31.61 -10.29 -3.82
N GLY A 177 30.98 -10.86 -4.85
CA GLY A 177 31.50 -12.01 -5.60
C GLY A 177 32.15 -11.67 -6.94
N ARG A 178 32.50 -10.41 -7.19
CA ARG A 178 33.18 -9.94 -8.40
C ARG A 178 34.28 -8.94 -8.08
#